data_AF-A0A7S2QN92-F1
#
_entry.id   AF-A0A7S2QN92-F1
#
_cell.length_a   1.000
_cell.length_b   1.000
_cell.length_c   1.000
_cell.angle_alpha   90.00
_cell.angle_beta   90.00
_cell.angle_gamma   90.00
#
_symmetry.space_group_name_H-M   'P 1'
#
loop_
_entity.id
_entity.type
_entity.pdbx_description
1 polymer ?
#
loop_
_entity_poly.entity_id
_entity_poly.type
_entity_poly.pdbx_seq_one_letter_code
_entity_poly.pdbx_strand_id
1 'polypeptide(L)'
;APRRKLAFVFLAYSSPKFWRAWEEFFNGVPVELHSVWLHNLDGSEPEGAFFAKRVHLLTRVTPSAWCGIGELMIDLMAEVLVDPSVAAAVWLSQDSVPLRPFREAHA
;
A
#
# COMPACT_ATOMS: atom_id res chain seq x y z
N ALA A 1 -2.47 8.91 -21.37
CA ALA A 1 -1.65 7.68 -21.44
C ALA A 1 -2.49 6.52 -20.90
N PRO A 2 -2.29 5.27 -21.36
CA PRO A 2 -2.98 4.12 -20.76
C PRO A 2 -2.68 4.05 -19.26
N ARG A 3 -3.69 3.76 -18.43
CA ARG A 3 -3.53 3.54 -16.98
C ARG A 3 -2.65 2.31 -16.78
N ARG A 4 -1.59 2.44 -16.00
CA ARG A 4 -0.64 1.34 -15.72
C ARG A 4 -0.18 1.28 -14.27
N LYS A 5 -0.42 2.33 -13.49
CA LYS A 5 0.09 2.43 -12.13
C LYS A 5 -0.64 1.46 -11.20
N LEU A 6 0.11 0.72 -10.39
CA LEU A 6 -0.44 -0.15 -9.34
C LEU A 6 -0.38 0.54 -7.98
N ALA A 7 -1.49 0.60 -7.27
CA ALA A 7 -1.52 1.10 -5.90
C ALA A 7 -1.46 -0.06 -4.90
N PHE A 8 -0.36 -0.19 -4.16
CA PHE A 8 -0.21 -1.20 -3.11
C PHE A 8 -0.75 -0.63 -1.81
N VAL A 9 -1.83 -1.22 -1.28
CA VAL A 9 -2.53 -0.74 -0.09
C VAL A 9 -2.37 -1.75 1.03
N PHE A 10 -1.54 -1.40 2.01
CA PHE A 10 -1.32 -2.17 3.22
C PHE A 10 -2.41 -1.85 4.23
N LEU A 11 -3.19 -2.87 4.58
CA LEU A 11 -4.09 -2.86 5.73
C LEU A 11 -3.29 -3.38 6.93
N ALA A 12 -2.78 -2.45 7.75
CA ALA A 12 -1.89 -2.79 8.84
C ALA A 12 -2.26 -2.09 10.15
N TYR A 13 -1.95 -2.76 11.26
CA TYR A 13 -2.08 -2.13 12.57
C TYR A 13 -0.90 -1.20 12.87
N SER A 14 0.25 -1.45 12.25
CA SER A 14 1.51 -0.73 12.38
C SER A 14 2.33 -0.89 11.09
N SER A 15 3.65 -0.74 11.14
CA SER A 15 4.56 -1.07 10.04
C SER A 15 4.36 -2.49 9.46
N PRO A 16 4.49 -2.67 8.13
CA PRO A 16 4.57 -4.01 7.52
C PRO A 16 5.70 -4.84 8.13
N LYS A 17 5.42 -6.10 8.51
CA LYS A 17 6.40 -6.97 9.20
C LYS A 17 7.64 -7.25 8.34
N PHE A 18 7.44 -7.35 7.03
CA PHE A 18 8.50 -7.65 6.07
C PHE A 18 8.91 -6.40 5.28
N TRP A 19 8.97 -5.24 5.93
CA TRP A 19 9.24 -3.96 5.27
C TRP A 19 10.48 -4.00 4.37
N ARG A 20 11.59 -4.62 4.81
CA ARG A 20 12.82 -4.77 4.00
C ARG A 20 12.58 -5.48 2.66
N ALA A 21 11.79 -6.55 2.66
CA ALA A 21 11.48 -7.28 1.43
C ALA A 21 10.65 -6.42 0.47
N TRP A 22 9.74 -5.60 1.01
CA TRP A 22 8.98 -4.64 0.22
C TRP A 22 9.83 -3.47 -0.29
N GLU A 23 10.78 -2.96 0.50
CA GLU A 23 11.72 -1.94 0.01
C GLU A 23 12.53 -2.47 -1.17
N GLU A 24 13.07 -3.70 -1.08
CA GLU A 24 13.78 -4.34 -2.19
C GLU A 24 12.86 -4.60 -3.40
N PHE A 25 11.60 -4.96 -3.16
CA PHE A 25 10.61 -5.14 -4.22
C PHE A 25 10.35 -3.86 -5.02
N PHE A 26 10.35 -2.70 -4.36
CA PHE A 26 10.18 -1.38 -5.00
C PHE A 26 11.50 -0.73 -5.43
N ASN A 27 12.65 -1.29 -5.06
CA ASN A 27 13.96 -0.70 -5.32
C ASN A 27 14.21 -0.57 -6.83
N GLY A 28 14.54 0.65 -7.27
CA GLY A 28 14.75 0.96 -8.69
C GLY A 28 13.49 0.94 -9.56
N VAL A 29 12.29 0.69 -8.99
CA VAL A 29 11.03 0.76 -9.73
C VAL A 29 10.63 2.23 -9.90
N PRO A 30 10.29 2.66 -11.13
CA PRO A 30 9.82 4.03 -11.35
C PRO A 30 8.53 4.34 -10.58
N VAL A 31 8.46 5.53 -9.98
CA VAL A 31 7.34 5.97 -9.11
C VAL A 31 6.04 6.22 -9.89
N GLU A 32 6.13 6.39 -11.20
CA GLU A 32 4.98 6.47 -12.09
C GLU A 32 4.27 5.12 -12.29
N LEU A 33 4.94 4.01 -11.97
CA LEU A 33 4.38 2.66 -12.10
C LEU A 33 3.73 2.16 -10.81
N HIS A 34 3.98 2.80 -9.67
CA HIS A 34 3.39 2.38 -8.41
C HIS A 34 3.15 3.52 -7.40
N SER A 35 2.20 3.30 -6.48
CA SER A 35 2.08 4.07 -5.24
C SER A 35 1.93 3.10 -4.08
N VAL A 36 2.39 3.50 -2.90
CA VAL A 36 2.31 2.69 -1.68
C VAL A 36 1.51 3.45 -0.64
N TRP A 37 0.49 2.81 -0.13
CA TRP A 37 -0.45 3.34 0.85
C TRP A 37 -0.44 2.43 2.07
N LEU A 38 -0.42 3.03 3.25
CA LEU A 38 -0.41 2.31 4.52
C LEU A 38 -1.55 2.86 5.37
N HIS A 39 -2.59 2.05 5.53
CA HIS A 39 -3.51 2.25 6.63
C HIS A 39 -2.80 1.79 7.89
N ASN A 40 -2.54 2.72 8.81
CA ASN A 40 -1.86 2.45 10.07
C ASN A 40 -2.80 2.79 11.23
N LEU A 41 -3.28 1.75 11.92
CA LEU A 41 -4.25 1.92 13.00
C LEU A 41 -3.62 2.47 14.29
N ASP A 42 -2.40 2.08 14.64
CA ASP A 42 -1.77 2.48 15.91
C ASP A 42 -1.06 3.85 15.83
N GLY A 43 -0.97 4.41 14.62
CA GLY A 43 -0.37 5.72 14.37
C GLY A 43 1.15 5.76 14.56
N SER A 44 1.81 4.60 14.69
CA SER A 44 3.27 4.51 14.74
C SER A 44 3.93 5.03 13.46
N GLU A 45 5.19 5.45 13.58
CA GLU A 45 5.98 5.79 12.40
C GLU A 45 6.35 4.50 11.63
N PRO A 46 6.17 4.47 10.30
CA PRO A 46 6.53 3.30 9.50
C PRO A 46 8.03 2.99 9.56
N GLU A 47 8.37 1.72 9.69
CA GLU A 47 9.75 1.23 9.63
C GLU A 47 10.28 1.22 8.19
N GLY A 48 11.56 1.58 8.03
CA GLY A 48 12.23 1.62 6.74
C GLY A 48 12.21 2.99 6.09
N ALA A 49 13.32 3.35 5.44
CA ALA A 49 13.49 4.67 4.84
C ALA A 49 12.56 4.87 3.64
N PHE A 50 12.19 3.81 2.94
CA PHE A 50 11.22 3.86 1.85
C PHE A 50 9.83 4.17 2.40
N PHE A 51 9.33 3.39 3.36
CA PHE A 51 7.99 3.60 3.92
C PHE A 51 7.87 4.96 4.60
N ALA A 52 8.86 5.38 5.39
CA ALA A 52 8.86 6.69 6.05
C ALA A 52 8.83 7.89 5.08
N LYS A 53 9.30 7.74 3.83
CA LYS A 53 9.43 8.85 2.87
C LYS A 53 8.48 8.78 1.67
N ARG A 54 8.00 7.59 1.33
CA ARG A 54 7.29 7.31 0.07
C ARG A 54 5.88 6.79 0.28
N VAL A 55 5.49 6.47 1.51
CA VAL A 55 4.14 5.96 1.78
C VAL A 55 3.15 7.09 1.99
N HIS A 56 1.95 6.91 1.43
CA HIS A 56 0.79 7.69 1.83
C HIS A 56 0.22 7.06 3.10
N LEU A 57 0.46 7.71 4.25
CA LEU A 57 -0.02 7.23 5.54
C LEU A 57 -1.47 7.64 5.75
N LEU A 58 -2.31 6.67 6.08
CA LEU A 58 -3.72 6.84 6.38
C LEU A 58 -3.96 6.42 7.82
N THR A 59 -4.15 7.39 8.70
CA THR A 59 -4.32 7.19 10.15
C THR A 59 -5.78 7.30 10.61
N ARG A 60 -6.75 7.33 9.66
CA ARG A 60 -8.17 7.41 10.03
C ARG A 60 -8.57 6.14 10.80
N VAL A 61 -8.96 6.38 12.05
CA VAL A 61 -9.26 5.40 13.08
C VAL A 61 -10.65 4.81 12.83
N THR A 62 -10.76 3.82 11.94
CA THR A 62 -11.97 3.01 11.85
C THR A 62 -11.84 1.85 12.85
N PRO A 63 -12.84 1.58 13.71
CA PRO A 63 -12.76 0.51 14.69
C PRO A 63 -12.41 -0.82 14.01
N SER A 64 -11.42 -1.53 14.55
CA SER A 64 -10.84 -2.79 14.09
C SER A 64 -11.78 -4.00 14.12
N ALA A 65 -13.10 -3.78 14.10
CA ALA A 65 -14.05 -4.85 13.92
C ALA A 65 -13.96 -5.32 12.45
N TRP A 66 -13.67 -6.60 12.27
CA TRP A 66 -13.74 -7.29 10.97
C TRP A 66 -15.02 -6.96 10.19
N CYS A 67 -16.11 -6.65 10.89
CA CYS A 67 -17.39 -6.25 10.34
C CYS A 67 -17.37 -4.98 9.47
N GLY A 68 -16.31 -4.16 9.50
CA GLY A 68 -16.20 -2.91 8.71
C GLY A 68 -15.07 -2.89 7.68
N ILE A 69 -14.35 -4.01 7.46
CA ILE A 69 -13.17 -4.00 6.58
C ILE A 69 -13.53 -3.68 5.12
N GLY A 70 -14.71 -4.09 4.67
CA GLY A 70 -15.20 -3.80 3.31
C GLY A 70 -15.42 -2.32 3.06
N GLU A 71 -16.07 -1.61 4.00
CA GLU A 71 -16.29 -0.16 3.91
C GLU A 71 -14.96 0.60 3.95
N LEU A 72 -14.05 0.19 4.85
CA LEU A 72 -12.70 0.73 4.88
C LEU A 72 -11.99 0.54 3.53
N MET A 73 -12.01 -0.66 2.95
CA MET A 73 -11.40 -0.91 1.63
C MET A 73 -12.03 -0.03 0.54
N ILE A 74 -13.35 0.21 0.57
CA ILE A 74 -14.02 1.10 -0.38
C ILE A 74 -13.54 2.56 -0.20
N ASP A 75 -13.48 3.07 1.02
CA ASP A 75 -13.02 4.43 1.31
C ASP A 75 -11.55 4.62 0.92
N LEU A 76 -10.69 3.67 1.27
CA LEU A 76 -9.28 3.66 0.88
C LEU A 76 -9.11 3.59 -0.64
N MET A 77 -9.94 2.80 -1.32
CA MET A 77 -9.94 2.74 -2.79
C MET A 77 -10.36 4.07 -3.40
N ALA A 78 -11.34 4.77 -2.82
CA ALA A 78 -11.74 6.09 -3.29
C ALA A 78 -10.58 7.10 -3.22
N GLU A 79 -9.81 7.11 -2.13
CA GLU A 79 -8.61 7.94 -1.97
C GLU A 79 -7.52 7.58 -3.00
N VAL A 80 -7.25 6.28 -3.18
CA VAL A 80 -6.26 5.77 -4.13
C VAL A 80 -6.62 6.13 -5.58
N LEU A 81 -7.90 6.05 -5.94
CA LEU A 81 -8.40 6.31 -7.29
C LEU A 81 -8.55 7.80 -7.63
N VAL A 82 -8.26 8.71 -6.69
CA VAL A 82 -8.10 10.14 -7.01
C VAL A 82 -6.98 10.34 -8.03
N ASP A 83 -5.94 9.50 -8.01
CA ASP A 83 -4.90 9.48 -9.05
C ASP A 83 -5.43 8.77 -10.32
N PRO A 84 -5.69 9.52 -11.41
CA PRO A 84 -6.28 8.93 -12.63
C PRO A 84 -5.34 7.99 -13.38
N SER A 85 -4.05 7.91 -13.00
CA SER A 85 -3.06 7.00 -13.58
C SER A 85 -3.12 5.58 -12.99
N VAL A 86 -3.74 5.42 -11.81
CA VAL A 86 -3.92 4.14 -11.13
C VAL A 86 -4.87 3.24 -11.94
N ALA A 87 -4.38 2.06 -12.30
CA ALA A 87 -5.12 1.03 -13.04
C ALA A 87 -5.78 0.02 -12.11
N ALA A 88 -5.12 -0.33 -11.00
CA ALA A 88 -5.58 -1.32 -10.04
C ALA A 88 -5.02 -1.05 -8.63
N ALA A 89 -5.74 -1.54 -7.63
CA ALA A 89 -5.29 -1.59 -6.24
C ALA A 89 -4.93 -3.03 -5.85
N VAL A 90 -3.81 -3.20 -5.15
CA VAL A 90 -3.31 -4.46 -4.60
C VAL A 90 -3.47 -4.39 -3.08
N TRP A 91 -4.40 -5.15 -2.54
CA TRP A 91 -4.66 -5.21 -1.10
C TRP A 91 -3.70 -6.18 -0.42
N LEU A 92 -3.03 -5.71 0.63
CA LEU A 92 -2.01 -6.46 1.36
C LEU A 92 -2.30 -6.42 2.86
N SER A 93 -2.13 -7.56 3.53
CA SER A 93 -2.09 -7.62 4.99
C SER A 93 -0.73 -7.14 5.50
N GLN A 94 -0.66 -6.79 6.79
CA GLN A 94 0.59 -6.41 7.46
C GLN A 94 1.72 -7.46 7.37
N ASP A 95 1.36 -8.73 7.29
CA ASP A 95 2.28 -9.88 7.23
C ASP A 95 2.44 -10.46 5.81
N SER A 96 1.96 -9.76 4.79
CA SER A 96 2.21 -10.12 3.40
C SER A 96 3.69 -9.93 3.02
N VAL A 97 4.20 -10.81 2.15
CA VAL A 97 5.59 -10.79 1.65
C VAL A 97 5.60 -10.97 0.13
N PRO A 98 6.40 -10.21 -0.63
CA PRO A 98 6.49 -10.39 -2.07
C PRO A 98 7.35 -11.62 -2.38
N LEU A 99 6.82 -12.52 -3.21
CA LEU A 99 7.52 -13.76 -3.62
C LEU A 99 8.10 -13.67 -5.04
N ARG A 100 7.68 -12.67 -5.81
CA ARG A 100 8.06 -12.43 -7.21
C ARG A 100 8.49 -10.98 -7.38
N PRO A 101 9.35 -10.67 -8.36
CA PRO A 101 9.77 -9.29 -8.63
C PRO A 101 8.61 -8.43 -9.16
N PHE A 102 8.71 -7.11 -8.98
CA PHE A 102 7.70 -6.14 -9.40
C PHE A 102 7.23 -6.31 -10.85
N ARG A 103 8.16 -6.62 -11.77
CA ARG A 103 7.86 -6.81 -13.19
C ARG A 103 6.79 -7.88 -13.46
N GLU A 104 6.66 -8.88 -12.59
CA GLU A 104 5.64 -9.93 -12.75
C GLU A 104 4.28 -9.47 -12.23
N ALA A 105 4.25 -8.58 -11.23
CA ALA A 105 3.01 -7.98 -10.73
C ALA A 105 2.45 -6.91 -11.68
N HIS A 106 3.32 -6.24 -12.45
CA HIS A 106 2.97 -5.18 -13.40
C HIS A 106 2.89 -5.65 -14.86
N ALA A 107 3.18 -6.92 -15.15
CA ALA A 107 3.11 -7.48 -16.50
C ALA A 107 1.68 -7.42 -17.07
#